data_AF-A0A9P3MZX9-F1
#
_entry.id   AF-A0A9P3MZX9-F1
#
_cell.length_a   1.000
_cell.length_b   1.000
_cell.length_c   1.000
_cell.angle_alpha   90.00
_cell.angle_beta   90.00
_cell.angle_gamma   90.00
#
_symmetry.space_group_name_H-M   'P 1'
#
loop_
_entity.id
_entity.type
_entity.pdbx_description
1 polymer ?
#
loop_
_entity_poly.entity_id
_entity_poly.type
_entity_poly.pdbx_seq_one_letter_code
_entity_poly.pdbx_strand_id
1 'polypeptide(L)'
;MFSTAARLKERQGRSGTSRLEYLQALVTEFQTTQDEEAKEQIVANLANFAYDPINYDYMRKLNVFELFLDCLTEENAKLIDFGMGDSATPLQIQSMQQVSPLLTTSPL
;
A
#
# COMPACT_ATOMS: atom_id res chain seq x y z
N MET A 1 -20.62 -2.53 16.23
CA MET A 1 -21.43 -3.43 15.37
C MET A 1 -20.52 -4.55 14.88
N PHE A 2 -20.81 -5.80 15.23
CA PHE A 2 -20.00 -6.95 14.78
C PHE A 2 -20.56 -7.45 13.44
N SER A 3 -19.83 -7.23 12.37
CA SER A 3 -20.16 -7.77 11.04
C SER A 3 -20.00 -9.29 11.07
N THR A 4 -21.09 -10.04 10.90
CA THR A 4 -21.07 -11.51 10.83
C THR A 4 -20.28 -11.97 9.61
N ALA A 5 -19.49 -13.04 9.74
CA ALA A 5 -18.69 -13.62 8.65
C ALA A 5 -19.46 -13.84 7.33
N ALA A 6 -20.78 -14.06 7.40
CA ALA A 6 -21.67 -14.16 6.25
C ALA A 6 -21.75 -12.87 5.40
N ARG A 7 -21.86 -11.69 6.03
CA ARG A 7 -21.88 -10.37 5.33
C ARG A 7 -20.54 -10.03 4.70
N LEU A 8 -19.47 -10.58 5.26
CA LEU A 8 -18.10 -10.38 4.82
C LEU A 8 -17.81 -11.21 3.55
N LYS A 9 -18.38 -12.41 3.47
CA LYS A 9 -18.36 -13.26 2.27
C LYS A 9 -19.20 -12.67 1.13
N GLU A 10 -20.29 -11.96 1.44
CA GLU A 10 -21.13 -11.24 0.47
C GLU A 10 -20.41 -10.03 -0.17
N ARG A 11 -19.54 -9.35 0.59
CA ARG A 11 -18.65 -8.29 0.07
C ARG A 11 -17.48 -8.81 -0.78
N GLN A 12 -17.21 -10.12 -0.80
CA GLN A 12 -16.30 -10.74 -1.76
C GLN A 12 -16.93 -10.88 -3.17
N GLY A 13 -18.00 -10.12 -3.44
CA GLY A 13 -18.80 -10.21 -4.65
C GLY A 13 -18.07 -9.76 -5.92
N ARG A 14 -18.11 -10.65 -6.94
CA ARG A 14 -18.25 -10.35 -8.38
C ARG A 14 -17.12 -9.60 -9.11
N SER A 15 -15.87 -9.69 -8.67
CA SER A 15 -14.73 -9.38 -9.54
C SER A 15 -13.91 -10.64 -9.77
N GLY A 16 -13.45 -10.87 -10.99
CA GLY A 16 -12.86 -12.14 -11.44
C GLY A 16 -11.55 -12.54 -10.74
N THR A 17 -11.01 -11.69 -9.88
CA THR A 17 -9.77 -11.92 -9.12
C THR A 17 -10.11 -12.08 -7.65
N SER A 18 -9.71 -13.20 -7.05
CA SER A 18 -9.91 -13.44 -5.63
C SER A 18 -9.14 -12.43 -4.78
N ARG A 19 -9.63 -12.11 -3.58
CA ARG A 19 -8.94 -11.22 -2.64
C ARG A 19 -7.50 -11.67 -2.37
N LEU A 20 -7.28 -12.98 -2.34
CA LEU A 20 -5.97 -13.59 -2.16
C LEU A 20 -5.04 -13.26 -3.33
N GLU A 21 -5.49 -13.45 -4.57
CA GLU A 21 -4.69 -13.14 -5.77
C GLU A 21 -4.32 -11.66 -5.83
N TYR A 22 -5.24 -10.76 -5.47
CA TYR A 22 -4.95 -9.32 -5.43
C TYR A 22 -3.88 -8.97 -4.39
N LEU A 23 -3.98 -9.50 -3.17
CA LEU A 23 -2.97 -9.29 -2.14
C LEU A 23 -1.62 -9.91 -2.55
N GLN A 24 -1.64 -11.05 -3.22
CA GLN A 24 -0.44 -11.69 -3.74
C GLN A 24 0.24 -10.86 -4.83
N ALA A 25 -0.55 -10.23 -5.71
CA ALA A 25 -0.05 -9.31 -6.72
C ALA A 25 0.67 -8.12 -6.07
N LEU A 26 0.08 -7.51 -5.04
CA LEU A 26 0.70 -6.41 -4.29
C LEU A 26 2.04 -6.82 -3.64
N VAL A 27 2.11 -7.98 -2.99
CA VAL A 27 3.37 -8.48 -2.40
C VAL A 27 4.42 -8.71 -3.48
N THR A 28 4.02 -9.27 -4.62
CA THR A 28 4.93 -9.53 -5.75
C THR A 28 5.44 -8.21 -6.35
N GLU A 29 4.56 -7.23 -6.51
CA GLU A 29 4.90 -5.90 -7.01
C GLU A 29 5.89 -5.19 -6.08
N PHE A 30 5.67 -5.25 -4.76
CA PHE A 30 6.58 -4.68 -3.77
C PHE A 30 8.00 -5.26 -3.88
N GLN A 31 8.12 -6.58 -4.11
CA GLN A 31 9.40 -7.27 -4.23
C GLN A 31 10.12 -7.03 -5.56
N THR A 32 9.38 -6.69 -6.62
CA THR A 32 9.93 -6.56 -7.98
C THR A 32 10.17 -5.12 -8.38
N THR A 33 9.44 -4.16 -7.80
CA THR A 33 9.64 -2.75 -8.07
C THR A 33 10.89 -2.22 -7.38
N GLN A 34 11.62 -1.35 -8.06
CA GLN A 34 12.71 -0.55 -7.47
C GLN A 34 12.29 0.90 -7.22
N ASP A 35 11.07 1.27 -7.61
CA ASP A 35 10.53 2.60 -7.38
C ASP A 35 10.03 2.73 -5.93
N GLU A 36 10.64 3.63 -5.17
CA GLU A 36 10.29 3.89 -3.78
C GLU A 36 8.86 4.42 -3.63
N GLU A 37 8.38 5.25 -4.57
CA GLU A 37 7.03 5.79 -4.50
C GLU A 37 5.98 4.69 -4.70
N ALA A 38 6.25 3.76 -5.62
CA ALA A 38 5.42 2.57 -5.80
C ALA A 38 5.41 1.69 -4.54
N LYS A 39 6.57 1.49 -3.88
CA LYS A 39 6.66 0.74 -2.62
C LYS A 39 5.82 1.40 -1.52
N GLU A 40 5.92 2.72 -1.35
CA GLU A 40 5.12 3.48 -0.38
C GLU A 40 3.61 3.26 -0.60
N GLN A 41 3.16 3.36 -1.85
CA GLN A 41 1.75 3.16 -2.21
C GLN A 41 1.29 1.72 -1.95
N ILE A 42 2.13 0.72 -2.23
CA ILE A 42 1.81 -0.69 -2.01
C ILE A 42 1.71 -0.99 -0.51
N VAL A 43 2.66 -0.51 0.31
CA VAL A 43 2.62 -0.72 1.77
C VAL A 43 1.42 0.00 2.39
N ALA A 44 1.11 1.22 1.95
CA ALA A 44 -0.10 1.94 2.39
C ALA A 44 -1.38 1.16 2.05
N ASN A 45 -1.46 0.57 0.85
CA ASN A 45 -2.58 -0.28 0.47
C ASN A 45 -2.64 -1.54 1.36
N LEU A 46 -1.53 -2.23 1.55
CA LEU A 46 -1.45 -3.40 2.44
C LEU A 46 -1.86 -3.05 3.88
N ALA A 47 -1.42 -1.92 4.41
CA ALA A 47 -1.80 -1.43 5.74
C ALA A 47 -3.32 -1.19 5.85
N ASN A 48 -3.92 -0.57 4.83
CA ASN A 48 -5.38 -0.40 4.76
C ASN A 48 -6.13 -1.74 4.76
N PHE A 49 -5.61 -2.76 4.06
CA PHE A 49 -6.19 -4.11 4.11
C PHE A 49 -5.98 -4.79 5.46
N ALA A 50 -4.88 -4.49 6.17
CA ALA A 50 -4.51 -5.13 7.43
C ALA A 50 -5.43 -4.71 8.58
N TYR A 51 -6.04 -3.53 8.45
CA TYR A 51 -7.00 -3.02 9.41
C TYR A 51 -8.29 -3.86 9.50
N ASP A 52 -8.62 -4.62 8.45
CA ASP A 52 -9.80 -5.49 8.43
C ASP A 52 -9.44 -6.92 8.88
N PRO A 53 -10.02 -7.42 10.00
CA PRO A 53 -9.71 -8.74 10.53
C PRO A 53 -10.03 -9.89 9.56
N ILE A 54 -10.89 -9.67 8.55
CA ILE A 54 -11.18 -10.68 7.51
C ILE A 54 -9.93 -10.99 6.67
N ASN A 55 -9.06 -10.00 6.48
CA ASN A 55 -7.88 -10.17 5.64
C ASN A 55 -6.72 -10.83 6.38
N TYR A 56 -6.83 -10.99 7.71
CA TYR A 56 -5.77 -11.52 8.56
C TYR A 56 -5.28 -12.90 8.12
N ASP A 57 -6.21 -13.81 7.78
CA ASP A 57 -5.87 -15.15 7.31
C ASP A 57 -5.13 -15.14 5.96
N TYR A 58 -5.45 -14.18 5.08
CA TYR A 58 -4.75 -14.01 3.80
C TYR A 58 -3.36 -13.40 4.01
N MET A 59 -3.25 -12.40 4.88
CA MET A 59 -1.97 -11.75 5.21
C MET A 59 -0.98 -12.70 5.86
N ARG A 60 -1.46 -13.55 6.76
CA ARG A 60 -0.67 -14.61 7.37
C ARG A 60 -0.16 -15.61 6.32
N LYS A 61 -1.01 -15.99 5.36
CA LYS A 61 -0.62 -16.92 4.28
C LYS A 61 0.40 -16.33 3.32
N LEU A 62 0.30 -15.02 3.05
CA LEU A 62 1.20 -14.30 2.14
C LEU A 62 2.42 -13.71 2.84
N ASN A 63 2.57 -13.95 4.14
CA ASN A 63 3.70 -13.49 4.95
C ASN A 63 3.88 -11.95 4.94
N VAL A 64 2.78 -11.21 4.83
CA VAL A 64 2.78 -9.73 4.76
C VAL A 64 3.35 -9.10 6.04
N PHE A 65 3.29 -9.80 7.18
CA PHE A 65 3.86 -9.33 8.43
C PHE A 65 5.39 -9.22 8.38
N GLU A 66 6.07 -10.17 7.74
CA GLU A 66 7.53 -10.08 7.55
C GLU A 66 7.86 -8.89 6.62
N LEU A 67 7.06 -8.66 5.59
CA LEU A 67 7.22 -7.49 4.71
C LEU A 67 7.10 -6.18 5.50
N PHE A 68 6.13 -6.06 6.42
CA PHE A 68 6.04 -4.88 7.28
C PHE A 68 7.26 -4.75 8.20
N LEU A 69 7.77 -5.85 8.77
CA LEU A 69 8.99 -5.82 9.59
C LEU A 69 10.22 -5.41 8.78
N ASP A 70 10.36 -5.89 7.55
CA ASP A 70 11.41 -5.48 6.63
C ASP A 70 11.34 -3.96 6.36
N CYS A 71 10.14 -3.42 6.15
CA CYS A 71 9.92 -1.98 5.99
C CYS A 71 10.34 -1.15 7.22
N LEU A 72 10.30 -1.72 8.43
CA LEU A 72 10.78 -1.02 9.64
C LEU A 72 12.31 -0.92 9.72
N THR A 73 13.02 -1.73 8.93
CA THR A 73 14.50 -1.74 8.89
C THR A 73 15.07 -0.92 7.73
N GLU A 74 14.21 -0.43 6.83
CA GLU A 74 14.57 0.42 5.70
C GLU A 74 14.91 1.85 6.15
N GLU A 75 15.79 2.54 5.42
CA GLU A 75 16.16 3.94 5.73
C GLU A 75 15.09 4.96 5.32
N ASN A 76 14.11 4.56 4.51
CA ASN A 76 13.02 5.44 4.07
C ASN A 76 11.97 5.60 5.19
N ALA A 77 11.96 6.78 5.82
CA ALA A 77 11.07 7.13 6.92
C ALA A 77 9.58 6.88 6.63
N LYS A 78 9.12 7.03 5.39
CA LYS A 78 7.73 6.80 5.04
C LYS A 78 7.37 5.31 5.05
N LEU A 79 8.28 4.43 4.62
CA LEU A 79 8.06 2.98 4.70
C LEU A 79 7.97 2.52 6.16
N ILE A 80 8.75 3.14 7.05
CA ILE A 80 8.67 2.91 8.50
C ILE A 80 7.29 3.35 9.03
N ASP A 81 6.84 4.56 8.71
CA ASP A 81 5.54 5.09 9.17
C ASP A 81 4.38 4.19 8.72
N PHE A 82 4.37 3.79 7.44
CA PHE A 82 3.34 2.88 6.92
C PHE A 82 3.45 1.46 7.50
N GLY A 83 4.67 0.96 7.72
CA GLY A 83 4.93 -0.35 8.34
C GLY A 83 4.46 -0.44 9.79
N MET A 84 4.51 0.67 10.52
CA MET A 84 3.95 0.77 11.88
C MET A 84 2.43 0.86 11.90
N GLY A 85 1.78 1.01 10.74
CA GLY A 85 0.35 1.24 10.63
C GLY A 85 -0.07 2.67 10.96
N ASP A 86 0.87 3.62 10.97
CA ASP A 86 0.51 5.03 11.05
C ASP A 86 -0.06 5.43 9.69
N SER A 87 -1.36 5.69 9.64
CA SER A 87 -2.01 6.16 8.43
C SER A 87 -1.43 7.54 8.13
N ALA A 88 -0.54 7.63 7.14
CA ALA A 88 -0.04 8.92 6.67
C ALA A 88 -1.22 9.87 6.45
N THR A 89 -1.34 10.87 7.32
CA THR A 89 -2.27 11.97 7.13
C THR A 89 -1.95 12.64 5.79
N PRO A 90 -2.95 12.94 4.95
CA PRO A 90 -2.75 13.33 3.55
C PRO A 90 -2.26 14.78 3.34
N LEU A 91 -1.41 15.34 4.21
CA LEU A 91 -0.97 16.74 4.11
C LEU A 91 0.33 16.97 3.31
N GLN A 92 1.04 15.94 2.87
CA GLN A 92 2.32 16.13 2.15
C GLN A 92 2.29 15.79 0.63
N ILE A 93 1.26 15.11 0.13
CA ILE A 93 1.25 14.64 -1.29
C ILE A 93 0.78 15.75 -2.26
N GLN A 94 0.17 16.82 -1.77
CA GLN A 94 -0.33 17.92 -2.63
C GLN A 94 0.75 18.86 -3.19
N SER A 95 2.03 18.75 -2.79
CA SER A 95 3.08 19.67 -3.26
C SER A 95 3.95 19.16 -4.42
N MET A 96 3.77 17.92 -4.90
CA MET A 96 4.63 17.36 -5.97
C MET A 96 4.04 17.47 -7.39
N GLN A 97 2.87 18.09 -7.58
CA GLN A 97 2.38 18.48 -8.92
C GLN A 97 3.01 19.80 -9.42
N GLN A 98 4.34 19.88 -9.45
CA GLN A 98 5.05 20.90 -10.22
C GLN A 98 5.71 20.23 -11.43
N VAL A 99 4.88 19.89 -12.42
CA VAL A 99 5.37 19.59 -13.77
C VAL A 99 5.76 20.93 -14.41
N SER A 100 7.06 21.21 -14.44
CA SER A 100 7.62 22.22 -15.34
C SER A 100 7.57 21.69 -16.78
N PRO A 101 7.36 22.55 -17.78
CA PRO A 101 8.02 22.37 -19.07
C PRO A 101 9.12 23.42 -19.26
N LEU A 102 10.25 22.88 -19.69
CA LEU A 102 11.52 23.48 -20.04
C LEU A 102 11.48 24.58 -21.14
N LEU A 103 12.47 25.48 -21.04
CA LEU A 103 13.15 26.29 -22.08
C LEU A 103 12.36 27.36 -22.85
N THR A 104 12.78 28.63 -22.74
CA THR A 104 13.82 29.19 -23.63
C THR A 104 14.14 30.66 -23.31
N THR A 105 15.43 30.93 -23.05
CA THR A 105 16.22 32.13 -23.41
C THR A 105 15.69 33.56 -23.13
N SER A 106 16.34 34.25 -22.18
CA SER A 106 16.64 35.70 -22.23
C SER A 106 17.58 36.02 -23.43
N PRO A 107 18.05 37.27 -23.68
CA PRO A 107 17.64 38.62 -23.26
C PRO A 107 17.53 39.64 -24.44
N LEU A 108 16.91 40.81 -24.20
CA LEU A 108 17.43 42.19 -24.40
C LEU A 108 16.29 43.20 -24.23
#